data_AF-A0A1J3J0Q6-F1
#
_entry.id   AF-A0A1J3J0Q6-F1
#
_cell.length_a   1.000
_cell.length_b   1.000
_cell.length_c   1.000
_cell.angle_alpha   90.00
_cell.angle_beta   90.00
_cell.angle_gamma   90.00
#
_symmetry.space_group_name_H-M   'P 1'
#
loop_
_entity.id
_entity.type
_entity.pdbx_description
1 polymer ?
#
loop_
_entity_poly.entity_id
_entity_poly.type
_entity_poly.pdbx_seq_one_letter_code
_entity_poly.pdbx_strand_id
1 'polypeptide(L)'
;VAVKVLNMQRRGAMKSFMAECESLKNIRHRNLVKLLTACSSINFQGNEFRALIYEFMPNGDLDMWLHPKEVDEIRRPSRMLTLLERLNIAIDVASVLEYLHVHCHEPI
;
A
#
# COMPACT_ATOMS: atom_id res chain seq x y z
N VAL A 1 10.48 -6.04 0.81
CA VAL A 1 9.92 -4.74 0.34
C VAL A 1 9.08 -4.98 -0.90
N ALA A 2 8.07 -4.15 -1.15
CA ALA A 2 7.34 -4.12 -2.42
C ALA A 2 7.82 -2.91 -3.24
N VAL A 3 8.12 -3.10 -4.52
CA VAL A 3 8.64 -2.03 -5.39
C VAL A 3 7.58 -1.70 -6.45
N LYS A 4 6.99 -0.51 -6.35
CA LYS A 4 6.05 0.03 -7.33
C LYS A 4 6.83 0.88 -8.34
N VAL A 5 7.17 0.28 -9.49
CA VAL A 5 7.84 0.99 -10.60
C VAL A 5 6.79 1.74 -11.42
N LEU A 6 7.01 3.03 -11.65
CA LEU A 6 6.08 3.84 -12.45
C LEU A 6 6.44 3.79 -13.93
N ASN A 7 5.42 3.60 -14.77
CA ASN A 7 5.55 3.80 -16.21
C ASN A 7 5.57 5.30 -16.52
N MET A 8 6.77 5.85 -16.72
CA MET A 8 6.98 7.28 -16.98
C MET A 8 6.40 7.77 -18.31
N GLN A 9 6.07 6.88 -19.24
CA GLN A 9 5.40 7.24 -20.50
C GLN A 9 3.91 7.54 -20.31
N ARG A 10 3.33 7.16 -19.16
CA ARG A 10 1.92 7.43 -18.88
C ARG A 10 1.74 8.91 -18.52
N ARG A 11 0.81 9.59 -19.20
CA ARG A 11 0.45 10.97 -18.89
C ARG A 11 0.12 11.11 -17.40
N GLY A 12 0.80 12.02 -16.72
CA GLY A 12 0.61 12.28 -15.30
C GLY A 12 1.46 11.40 -14.35
N ALA A 13 2.31 10.49 -14.85
CA ALA A 13 3.14 9.62 -14.01
C ALA A 13 3.96 10.39 -12.97
N MET A 14 4.65 11.46 -13.38
CA MET A 14 5.41 12.31 -12.47
C MET A 14 4.52 13.00 -11.42
N LYS A 15 3.34 13.49 -11.84
CA LYS A 15 2.38 14.12 -10.91
C LYS A 15 1.89 13.12 -9.88
N SER A 16 1.55 11.89 -10.30
CA SER A 16 1.14 10.82 -9.40
C SER A 16 2.26 10.39 -8.45
N PHE A 17 3.50 10.26 -8.95
CA PHE A 17 4.67 9.97 -8.12
C PHE A 17 4.85 11.01 -7.01
N MET A 18 4.87 12.30 -7.38
CA MET A 18 5.03 13.39 -6.42
C MET A 18 3.87 13.43 -5.43
N ALA A 19 2.62 13.29 -5.90
CA ALA A 19 1.45 13.28 -5.02
C ALA A 19 1.51 12.14 -3.99
N GLU A 20 1.92 10.95 -4.39
CA GLU A 20 2.01 9.79 -3.50
C GLU A 20 3.16 9.94 -2.48
N CYS A 21 4.33 10.43 -2.91
CA CYS A 21 5.43 10.79 -2.02
C CYS A 21 5.00 11.84 -0.99
N GLU A 22 4.41 12.95 -1.44
CA GLU A 22 4.02 14.07 -0.58
C GLU A 22 2.89 13.70 0.39
N SER A 23 1.96 12.85 -0.05
CA SER A 23 0.89 12.37 0.83
C SER A 23 1.43 11.48 1.93
N LEU A 24 2.41 10.61 1.63
CA LEU A 24 2.86 9.56 2.54
C LEU A 24 4.12 9.93 3.34
N LYS A 25 4.85 11.00 2.99
CA LYS A 25 6.16 11.35 3.61
C LYS A 25 6.10 11.52 5.13
N ASN A 26 4.97 12.02 5.65
CA ASN A 26 4.81 12.36 7.06
C ASN A 26 3.78 11.48 7.79
N ILE A 27 3.11 10.57 7.08
CA ILE A 27 2.10 9.72 7.72
C ILE A 27 2.78 8.65 8.56
N ARG A 28 2.36 8.54 9.82
CA ARG A 28 2.87 7.53 10.77
C ARG A 28 1.69 6.85 11.47
N HIS A 29 1.22 5.74 10.91
CA HIS A 29 0.14 4.95 11.49
C HIS A 29 0.41 3.45 11.31
N ARG A 30 0.17 2.64 12.34
CA ARG A 30 0.44 1.19 12.32
C ARG A 30 -0.42 0.42 11.32
N ASN A 31 -1.62 0.94 11.03
CA ASN A 31 -2.58 0.33 10.10
C ASN A 31 -2.54 0.96 8.69
N LEU A 32 -1.47 1.71 8.35
CA LEU A 32 -1.19 2.14 6.98
C LEU A 32 0.13 1.53 6.50
N VAL A 33 0.15 1.01 5.26
CA VAL A 33 1.39 0.51 4.66
C VAL A 33 2.43 1.63 4.57
N LYS A 34 3.61 1.37 5.14
CA LYS A 34 4.67 2.37 5.22
C LYS A 34 5.38 2.52 3.87
N LEU A 35 5.43 3.76 3.36
CA LEU A 35 6.39 4.14 2.33
C LEU A 35 7.77 4.21 2.99
N LEU A 36 8.68 3.30 2.62
CA LEU A 36 10.02 3.22 3.19
C LEU A 36 10.94 4.28 2.56
N THR A 37 10.89 4.39 1.23
CA THR A 37 11.66 5.37 0.47
C THR A 37 11.13 5.50 -0.95
N ALA A 38 11.61 6.49 -1.68
CA ALA A 38 11.36 6.68 -3.10
C ALA A 38 12.69 6.70 -3.87
N CYS A 39 12.70 6.11 -5.06
CA CYS A 39 13.83 6.09 -5.97
C CYS A 39 13.56 7.01 -7.16
N SER A 40 14.54 7.86 -7.45
CA SER A 40 14.58 8.73 -8.61
C SER A 40 15.91 8.54 -9.31
N SER A 41 15.90 7.97 -10.51
CA SER A 41 17.11 7.67 -11.25
C SER A 41 16.87 7.72 -12.77
N ILE A 42 17.89 7.34 -13.52
CA ILE A 42 17.87 7.09 -14.95
C ILE A 42 18.20 5.60 -15.15
N ASN A 43 17.49 4.92 -16.04
CA ASN A 43 17.74 3.51 -16.34
C ASN A 43 18.89 3.33 -17.35
N PHE A 44 19.28 2.08 -17.63
CA PHE A 44 20.37 1.76 -18.57
C PHE A 44 20.14 2.26 -20.02
N GLN A 45 18.91 2.61 -20.36
CA GLN A 45 18.53 3.13 -21.68
C GLN A 45 18.50 4.67 -21.72
N GLY A 46 18.88 5.36 -20.63
CA GLY A 46 18.84 6.82 -20.54
C GLY A 46 17.45 7.40 -20.23
N ASN A 47 16.46 6.55 -19.92
CA ASN A 47 15.10 7.00 -19.64
C ASN A 47 14.88 7.25 -18.13
N GLU A 48 13.98 8.18 -17.81
CA GLU A 48 13.58 8.43 -16.41
C GLU A 48 13.06 7.16 -15.73
N PHE A 49 13.54 6.92 -14.52
CA PHE A 49 13.11 5.83 -13.66
C PHE A 49 12.62 6.36 -12.32
N ARG A 50 11.38 6.02 -11.96
CA ARG A 50 10.78 6.36 -10.68
C ARG A 50 10.19 5.10 -10.04
N ALA A 51 10.48 4.90 -8.77
CA ALA A 51 9.89 3.80 -8.02
C ALA A 51 9.58 4.20 -6.58
N LEU A 52 8.51 3.65 -6.02
CA LEU A 52 8.15 3.76 -4.61
C LEU A 52 8.41 2.42 -3.93
N ILE A 53 9.08 2.47 -2.78
CA ILE A 53 9.48 1.28 -2.03
C ILE A 53 8.64 1.23 -0.77
N TYR A 54 7.78 0.21 -0.68
CA TYR A 54 6.90 -0.01 0.45
C TYR A 54 7.36 -1.19 1.31
N GLU A 55 6.88 -1.21 2.55
CA GLU A 55 6.84 -2.44 3.34
C GLU A 55 6.04 -3.52 2.59
N PHE A 56 6.54 -4.75 2.60
CA PHE A 56 5.90 -5.85 1.89
C PHE A 56 4.87 -6.52 2.80
N MET A 57 3.64 -6.70 2.29
CA MET A 57 2.57 -7.39 2.99
C MET A 57 2.48 -8.84 2.51
N PRO A 58 3.05 -9.82 3.24
CA PRO A 58 3.16 -11.20 2.75
C PRO A 58 1.82 -11.93 2.62
N ASN A 59 0.80 -11.46 3.33
CA ASN A 59 -0.54 -12.04 3.34
C ASN A 59 -1.40 -11.55 2.16
N GLY A 60 -0.90 -10.67 1.30
CA GLY A 60 -1.69 -10.13 0.17
C GLY A 60 -2.74 -9.12 0.59
N ASP A 61 -3.70 -8.87 -0.28
CA ASP A 61 -4.84 -7.97 -0.03
C ASP A 61 -5.98 -8.68 0.71
N LEU A 62 -6.89 -7.90 1.30
CA LEU A 62 -8.01 -8.41 2.07
C LEU A 62 -9.08 -9.10 1.19
N ASP A 63 -9.21 -8.72 -0.08
CA ASP A 63 -10.18 -9.30 -1.01
C ASP A 63 -9.94 -10.82 -1.16
N MET A 64 -8.68 -11.23 -1.28
CA MET A 64 -8.30 -12.65 -1.34
C MET A 64 -8.71 -13.47 -0.10
N TRP A 65 -8.82 -12.83 1.07
CA TRP A 65 -9.24 -13.51 2.32
C TRP A 65 -10.76 -13.49 2.53
N LEU A 66 -11.45 -12.50 1.98
CA LEU A 66 -12.89 -12.37 2.07
C LEU A 66 -13.60 -13.18 0.98
N HIS A 67 -12.98 -13.29 -0.20
CA HIS A 67 -13.55 -13.82 -1.43
C HIS A 67 -12.56 -14.77 -2.14
N PRO A 68 -12.20 -15.91 -1.52
CA PRO A 68 -11.29 -16.87 -2.13
C PRO A 68 -11.87 -17.40 -3.45
N LYS A 69 -11.04 -17.40 -4.51
CA LYS A 69 -11.40 -18.04 -5.79
C LYS A 69 -11.10 -19.53 -5.71
N GLU A 70 -11.87 -20.35 -6.41
CA GLU A 70 -11.70 -21.82 -6.44
C GLU A 70 -10.25 -22.26 -6.74
N VAL A 71 -9.58 -21.54 -7.65
CA VAL A 71 -8.17 -21.81 -8.01
C VAL A 71 -7.19 -21.49 -6.88
N ASP A 72 -7.52 -20.49 -6.05
CA ASP A 72 -6.68 -20.10 -4.92
C ASP A 72 -6.80 -21.10 -3.76
N GLU A 73 -7.96 -21.70 -3.52
CA GLU A 73 -8.14 -22.74 -2.50
C GLU A 73 -7.25 -23.97 -2.73
N ILE A 74 -7.00 -24.33 -4.00
CA ILE A 74 -6.12 -25.45 -4.39
C ILE A 74 -4.65 -25.12 -4.12
N ARG A 75 -4.23 -23.85 -4.27
CA ARG A 75 -2.82 -23.42 -4.14
C ARG A 75 -2.48 -22.94 -2.74
N ARG A 76 -3.47 -22.43 -2.01
CA ARG A 76 -3.41 -21.97 -0.63
C ARG A 76 -4.80 -22.25 -0.03
N PRO A 77 -4.97 -23.27 0.84
CA PRO A 77 -6.21 -23.40 1.58
C PRO A 77 -6.36 -22.16 2.46
N SER A 78 -7.09 -21.16 1.96
CA SER A 78 -7.31 -19.90 2.63
C SER A 78 -8.39 -20.16 3.66
N ARG A 79 -8.01 -20.19 4.94
CA ARG A 79 -9.02 -20.27 6.00
C ARG A 79 -9.90 -19.03 5.90
N MET A 80 -11.21 -19.23 5.96
CA MET A 80 -12.13 -18.10 6.04
C MET A 80 -11.84 -17.29 7.31
N LEU A 81 -11.81 -15.96 7.17
CA LEU A 81 -11.73 -15.07 8.33
C LEU A 81 -12.96 -15.25 9.21
N THR A 82 -12.73 -15.46 10.50
CA THR A 82 -13.78 -15.50 11.52
C THR A 82 -14.42 -14.11 11.69
N LEU A 83 -15.61 -14.07 12.31
CA LEU A 83 -16.28 -12.80 12.59
C LEU A 83 -15.42 -11.87 13.46
N LEU A 84 -14.73 -12.42 14.47
CA LEU A 84 -13.86 -11.65 15.35
C LEU A 84 -12.69 -11.01 14.58
N GLU A 85 -12.08 -11.75 13.66
CA GLU A 85 -10.98 -11.22 12.83
C GLU A 85 -11.46 -10.13 11.88
N ARG A 86 -12.63 -10.32 11.26
CA ARG A 86 -13.27 -9.31 10.42
C ARG A 86 -13.57 -8.04 11.21
N LEU A 87 -14.05 -8.18 12.45
CA LEU A 87 -14.31 -7.05 13.34
C LEU A 87 -13.00 -6.31 13.69
N ASN A 88 -11.94 -7.04 14.04
CA ASN A 88 -10.63 -6.44 14.32
C ASN A 88 -10.07 -5.68 13.10
N ILE A 89 -10.18 -6.28 11.90
CA ILE A 89 -9.79 -5.62 10.65
C ILE A 89 -10.61 -4.34 10.42
N ALA A 90 -11.92 -4.37 10.66
CA ALA A 90 -12.77 -3.19 10.52
C ALA A 90 -12.38 -2.08 11.51
N ILE A 91 -12.04 -2.42 12.75
CA ILE A 91 -11.52 -1.49 13.76
C ILE A 91 -10.19 -0.88 13.30
N ASP A 92 -9.26 -1.69 12.80
CA ASP A 92 -7.97 -1.24 12.29
C ASP A 92 -8.12 -0.27 11.10
N VAL A 93 -9.05 -0.57 10.18
CA VAL A 93 -9.38 0.31 9.04
C VAL A 93 -10.02 1.62 9.53
N ALA A 94 -10.96 1.55 10.48
CA ALA A 94 -11.58 2.74 11.05
C ALA A 94 -10.54 3.63 11.75
N SER A 95 -9.60 3.03 12.48
CA SER A 95 -8.52 3.73 13.18
C SER A 95 -7.61 4.51 12.23
N VAL A 96 -7.18 3.92 11.11
CA VAL A 96 -6.37 4.67 10.13
C VAL A 96 -7.16 5.75 9.42
N LEU A 97 -8.46 5.54 9.15
CA LEU A 97 -9.30 6.57 8.53
C LEU A 97 -9.53 7.76 9.45
N GLU A 98 -9.75 7.52 10.75
CA GLU A 98 -9.80 8.58 11.77
C GLU A 98 -8.49 9.37 11.79
N TYR A 99 -7.34 8.67 11.85
CA TYR A 99 -6.04 9.32 11.79
C TYR A 99 -5.87 10.18 10.53
N LEU A 100 -6.23 9.64 9.36
CA LEU A 100 -6.11 10.36 8.09
C LEU A 100 -7.03 11.57 7.97
N HIS A 101 -8.18 11.58 8.64
CA HIS A 101 -9.12 12.69 8.59
C HIS A 101 -8.86 13.77 9.65
N VAL A 102 -8.39 13.37 10.83
CA VAL A 102 -8.31 14.28 11.99
C VAL A 102 -6.86 14.60 12.36
N HIS A 103 -5.98 13.61 12.38
CA HIS A 103 -4.68 13.70 13.06
C HIS A 103 -3.46 13.71 12.12
N CYS A 104 -3.63 13.47 10.82
CA CYS A 104 -2.50 13.31 9.89
C CYS A 104 -1.66 14.57 9.68
N HIS A 105 -2.16 15.73 10.11
CA HIS A 105 -1.45 17.01 10.12
C HIS A 105 -1.00 17.44 11.52
N GLU A 106 -1.34 16.68 12.57
CA GLU A 106 -0.89 16.98 13.92
C GLU A 106 0.55 16.46 14.08
N PRO A 107 1.53 17.34 14.34
CA PRO A 107 2.88 16.89 14.65
C PRO A 107 2.87 16.10 15.97
N ILE A 108 3.53 14.95 15.99
CA ILE A 108 3.88 14.23 17.23
C ILE A 108 5.01 14.99 17.92
#